data_AF-A0A8T0DYX9-F1
#
_entry.id   AF-A0A8T0DYX9-F1
#
_cell.length_a   1.000
_cell.length_b   1.000
_cell.length_c   1.000
_cell.angle_alpha   90.00
_cell.angle_beta   90.00
_cell.angle_gamma   90.00
#
_symmetry.space_group_name_H-M   'P 1'
#
loop_
_entity.id
_entity.type
_entity.pdbx_description
1 polymer ?
#
loop_
_entity_poly.entity_id
_entity_poly.type
_entity_poly.pdbx_seq_one_letter_code
_entity_poly.pdbx_strand_id
1 'polypeptide(L)'
;MMASTKDILRLEIGVFLHEFVQHLKSIVTGTNSSNFQTFHLSTQHTVAYSAHDTDVTFLLAAFGVYDKKMISYSSSVILELYGPSQPSLLEQFSLRLLYKRGFSDPDGEYLQFPICSDRPYTSGCPLNLVMKQLEPLLLDPADFQSACAAVGGTRFMDAVQYVVSYSTSPFFILIMLSCVLVMLCLTWLFIYQRYKSRARNSEVFRFAQLHSTA
;
A
#
# COMPACT_ATOMS: atom_id res chain seq x y z
N MET A 1 17.98 17.41 -2.26
CA MET A 1 17.51 17.72 -3.63
C MET A 1 16.00 17.90 -3.56
N MET A 2 15.44 18.95 -4.16
CA MET A 2 13.98 19.03 -4.36
C MET A 2 13.65 18.14 -5.56
N ALA A 3 12.78 17.15 -5.38
CA ALA A 3 12.34 16.27 -6.46
C ALA A 3 11.51 17.06 -7.49
N SER A 4 11.74 16.82 -8.78
CA SER A 4 10.90 17.37 -9.86
C SER A 4 9.49 16.76 -9.79
N THR A 5 8.46 17.46 -10.27
CA THR A 5 7.08 16.92 -10.36
C THR A 5 7.05 15.56 -11.07
N LYS A 6 7.89 15.37 -12.10
CA LYS A 6 7.98 14.09 -12.81
C LYS A 6 8.59 12.97 -11.97
N ASP A 7 9.58 13.29 -11.14
CA ASP A 7 10.24 12.30 -10.26
C ASP A 7 9.28 11.85 -9.17
N ILE A 8 8.49 12.78 -8.62
CA ILE A 8 7.42 12.46 -7.66
C ILE A 8 6.41 11.53 -8.33
N LEU A 9 5.89 11.87 -9.50
CA LEU A 9 4.93 11.00 -10.21
C LEU A 9 5.52 9.61 -10.53
N ARG A 10 6.77 9.55 -10.96
CA ARG A 10 7.47 8.29 -11.24
C ARG A 10 7.58 7.41 -10.00
N LEU A 11 7.84 7.99 -8.83
CA LEU A 11 7.97 7.22 -7.59
C LEU A 11 6.62 6.84 -6.96
N GLU A 12 5.62 7.72 -7.05
CA GLU A 12 4.33 7.51 -6.41
C GLU A 12 3.42 6.55 -7.18
N ILE A 13 3.34 6.68 -8.52
CA ILE A 13 2.41 5.89 -9.34
C ILE A 13 3.12 5.10 -10.46
N GLY A 14 4.43 5.23 -10.62
CA GLY A 14 5.15 4.66 -11.76
C GLY A 14 5.11 3.14 -11.86
N VAL A 15 5.06 2.43 -10.73
CA VAL A 15 4.91 0.97 -10.69
C VAL A 15 3.54 0.55 -11.20
N PHE A 16 2.48 1.23 -10.76
CA PHE A 16 1.14 1.00 -11.27
C PHE A 16 1.04 1.32 -12.78
N LEU A 17 1.62 2.44 -13.21
CA LEU A 17 1.63 2.81 -14.63
C LEU A 17 2.39 1.80 -15.49
N HIS A 18 3.49 1.22 -14.99
CA HIS A 18 4.22 0.17 -15.68
C HIS A 18 3.30 -1.02 -15.95
N GLU A 19 2.69 -1.55 -14.90
CA GLU A 19 1.76 -2.69 -14.99
C GLU A 19 0.56 -2.40 -15.89
N PHE A 20 -0.02 -1.20 -15.75
CA PHE A 20 -1.12 -0.75 -16.59
C PHE A 20 -0.74 -0.74 -18.08
N VAL A 21 0.43 -0.19 -18.44
CA VAL A 21 0.90 -0.16 -19.84
C VAL A 21 1.17 -1.58 -20.36
N GLN A 22 1.73 -2.46 -19.53
CA GLN A 22 1.93 -3.87 -19.93
C GLN A 22 0.60 -4.59 -20.17
N HIS A 23 -0.40 -4.34 -19.31
CA HIS A 23 -1.73 -4.90 -19.47
C HIS A 23 -2.43 -4.40 -20.74
N LEU A 24 -2.33 -3.10 -21.06
CA LEU A 24 -2.86 -2.59 -22.33
C LEU A 24 -2.16 -3.21 -23.54
N LYS A 25 -0.83 -3.39 -23.47
CA LYS A 25 -0.09 -4.07 -24.55
C LYS A 25 -0.56 -5.51 -24.72
N SER A 26 -0.72 -6.26 -23.63
CA SER A 26 -1.13 -7.67 -23.68
C SER A 26 -2.53 -7.85 -24.27
N ILE A 27 -3.45 -6.93 -23.93
CA ILE A 27 -4.77 -6.81 -24.55
C ILE A 27 -4.59 -6.58 -26.06
N VAL A 28 -3.89 -5.53 -26.48
CA VAL A 28 -3.73 -5.19 -27.92
C VAL A 28 -3.10 -6.33 -28.73
N THR A 29 -2.12 -7.03 -28.17
CA THR A 29 -1.43 -8.16 -28.84
C THR A 29 -2.20 -9.48 -28.75
N GLY A 30 -3.34 -9.55 -28.05
CA GLY A 30 -4.10 -10.78 -27.88
C GLY A 30 -3.34 -11.87 -27.11
N THR A 31 -2.35 -11.48 -26.31
CA THR A 31 -1.55 -12.42 -25.52
C THR A 31 -2.22 -12.60 -24.17
N ASN A 32 -2.61 -13.83 -23.84
CA ASN A 32 -3.39 -14.10 -22.62
C ASN A 32 -2.68 -13.74 -21.33
N SER A 33 -1.35 -13.57 -21.30
CA SER A 33 -0.59 -13.44 -20.06
C SER A 33 0.34 -12.25 -20.11
N SER A 34 -0.05 -11.12 -19.51
CA SER A 34 0.95 -10.32 -18.80
C SER A 34 1.25 -11.09 -17.52
N ASN A 35 2.49 -11.58 -17.37
CA ASN A 35 2.93 -12.28 -16.17
C ASN A 35 2.95 -11.31 -14.98
N PHE A 36 1.76 -10.99 -14.46
CA PHE A 36 1.62 -10.39 -13.16
C PHE A 36 2.12 -11.42 -12.15
N GLN A 37 2.99 -11.01 -11.24
CA GLN A 37 3.33 -11.84 -10.09
C GLN A 37 2.01 -12.22 -9.39
N THR A 38 1.64 -13.51 -9.49
CA THR A 38 0.48 -14.20 -8.87
C THR A 38 -0.95 -13.96 -9.37
N PHE A 39 -1.27 -12.97 -10.22
CA PHE A 39 -2.67 -12.74 -10.67
C PHE A 39 -2.82 -12.55 -12.18
N HIS A 40 -3.58 -13.41 -12.84
CA HIS A 40 -3.84 -13.31 -14.27
C HIS A 40 -4.94 -12.26 -14.54
N LEU A 41 -4.56 -11.03 -14.89
CA LEU A 41 -5.51 -9.99 -15.30
C LEU A 41 -6.21 -10.43 -16.59
N SER A 42 -7.55 -10.42 -16.59
CA SER A 42 -8.31 -10.79 -17.77
C SER A 42 -8.05 -9.80 -18.92
N THR A 43 -7.87 -10.33 -20.12
CA THR A 43 -7.77 -9.56 -21.36
C THR A 43 -9.14 -9.31 -22.02
N GLN A 44 -10.22 -9.86 -21.45
CA GLN A 44 -11.59 -9.81 -22.00
C GLN A 44 -12.58 -8.98 -21.16
N HIS A 45 -12.19 -8.45 -19.99
CA HIS A 45 -13.13 -7.88 -19.02
C HIS A 45 -12.69 -6.55 -18.40
N THR A 46 -13.68 -5.84 -17.85
CA THR A 46 -13.49 -4.68 -16.97
C THR A 46 -12.63 -5.06 -15.77
N VAL A 47 -11.59 -4.26 -15.52
CA VAL A 47 -10.76 -4.35 -14.31
C VAL A 47 -11.05 -3.15 -13.42
N ALA A 48 -11.24 -3.41 -12.13
CA ALA A 48 -11.48 -2.38 -11.14
C ALA A 48 -10.39 -2.40 -10.07
N TYR A 49 -9.82 -1.22 -9.80
CA TYR A 49 -8.87 -1.00 -8.72
C TYR A 49 -9.54 -0.12 -7.67
N SER A 50 -9.57 -0.60 -6.42
CA SER A 50 -9.94 0.23 -5.28
C SER A 50 -8.72 0.98 -4.80
N ALA A 51 -8.79 2.30 -4.74
CA ALA A 51 -7.66 3.17 -4.44
C ALA A 51 -8.08 4.36 -3.56
N HIS A 52 -7.09 5.13 -3.12
CA HIS A 52 -7.28 6.36 -2.34
C HIS A 52 -7.28 7.62 -3.21
N ASP A 53 -7.68 8.73 -2.60
CA ASP A 53 -7.68 10.07 -3.22
C ASP A 53 -6.29 10.48 -3.73
N THR A 54 -5.23 10.13 -2.99
CA THR A 54 -3.83 10.34 -3.41
C THR A 54 -3.50 9.58 -4.69
N ASP A 55 -3.93 8.32 -4.80
CA ASP A 55 -3.67 7.49 -5.98
C ASP A 55 -4.36 8.06 -7.21
N VAL A 56 -5.64 8.45 -7.06
CA VAL A 56 -6.41 9.11 -8.13
C VAL A 56 -5.77 10.43 -8.54
N THR A 57 -5.27 11.20 -7.57
CA THR A 57 -4.56 12.46 -7.84
C THR A 57 -3.33 12.22 -8.71
N PHE A 58 -2.47 11.27 -8.32
CA PHE A 58 -1.26 10.97 -9.09
C PHE A 58 -1.58 10.36 -10.46
N LEU A 59 -2.62 9.54 -10.55
CA LEU A 59 -3.09 8.98 -11.82
C LEU A 59 -3.53 10.09 -12.80
N LEU A 60 -4.41 10.99 -12.37
CA LEU A 60 -4.86 12.13 -13.19
C LEU A 60 -3.70 13.06 -13.55
N ALA A 61 -2.75 13.25 -12.62
CA ALA A 61 -1.57 14.08 -12.86
C ALA A 61 -0.61 13.45 -13.88
N ALA A 62 -0.42 12.12 -13.84
CA ALA A 62 0.37 11.38 -14.82
C ALA A 62 -0.23 11.47 -16.24
N PHE A 63 -1.55 11.42 -16.35
CA PHE A 63 -2.25 11.66 -17.61
C PHE A 63 -2.30 13.14 -18.02
N GLY A 64 -1.85 14.05 -17.14
CA GLY A 64 -1.80 15.49 -17.41
C GLY A 64 -3.17 16.18 -17.36
N VAL A 65 -4.17 15.55 -16.73
CA VAL A 65 -5.57 16.00 -16.68
C VAL A 65 -6.03 16.38 -15.26
N TYR A 66 -5.14 16.35 -14.28
CA TYR A 66 -5.45 16.75 -12.91
C TYR A 66 -5.75 18.25 -12.81
N ASP A 67 -6.89 18.60 -12.24
CA ASP A 67 -7.40 19.96 -12.16
C ASP A 67 -7.07 20.69 -10.84
N LYS A 68 -6.20 20.08 -10.01
CA LYS A 68 -5.75 20.62 -8.72
C LYS A 68 -6.87 20.76 -7.67
N LYS A 69 -7.98 20.04 -7.85
CA LYS A 69 -9.05 19.95 -6.85
C LYS A 69 -8.90 18.70 -6.00
N MET A 70 -9.43 18.77 -4.78
CA MET A 70 -9.53 17.60 -3.91
C MET A 70 -10.40 16.52 -4.58
N ILE A 71 -9.94 15.28 -4.49
CA ILE A 71 -10.68 14.13 -4.99
C ILE A 71 -11.81 13.81 -4.00
N SER A 72 -13.06 13.89 -4.45
CA SER A 72 -14.20 13.58 -3.58
C SER A 72 -14.33 12.08 -3.33
N TYR A 73 -15.00 11.73 -2.23
CA TYR A 73 -15.41 10.36 -1.96
C TYR A 73 -16.22 9.77 -3.12
N SER A 74 -16.00 8.48 -3.36
CA SER A 74 -16.64 7.73 -4.44
C SER A 74 -16.40 8.30 -5.85
N SER A 75 -15.31 9.05 -6.04
CA SER A 75 -14.84 9.39 -7.39
C SER A 75 -14.33 8.13 -8.11
N SER A 76 -14.34 8.15 -9.44
CA SER A 76 -13.83 7.05 -10.25
C SER A 76 -13.20 7.56 -11.54
N VAL A 77 -12.04 7.01 -11.88
CA VAL A 77 -11.39 7.20 -13.19
C VAL A 77 -11.66 5.95 -14.02
N ILE A 78 -12.32 6.13 -15.16
CA ILE A 78 -12.69 5.05 -16.08
C ILE A 78 -11.83 5.23 -17.34
N LEU A 79 -11.01 4.22 -17.63
CA LEU A 79 -10.13 4.18 -18.79
C LEU A 79 -10.71 3.20 -19.80
N GLU A 80 -11.17 3.71 -20.93
CA GLU A 80 -11.83 2.93 -21.97
C GLU A 80 -10.88 2.73 -23.14
N LEU A 81 -10.57 1.48 -23.46
CA LEU A 81 -9.76 1.11 -24.61
C LEU A 81 -10.65 0.73 -25.80
N TYR A 82 -10.63 1.55 -26.85
CA TYR A 82 -11.37 1.31 -28.09
C TYR A 82 -10.42 0.92 -29.21
N GLY A 83 -10.80 -0.06 -30.02
CA GLY A 83 -10.01 -0.45 -31.19
C GLY A 83 -10.59 -1.66 -31.91
N PRO A 84 -9.88 -2.15 -32.93
CA PRO A 84 -10.28 -3.34 -33.67
C PRO A 84 -10.18 -4.61 -32.81
N SER A 85 -10.69 -5.73 -33.32
CA SER A 85 -10.45 -7.04 -32.73
C SER A 85 -8.96 -7.35 -32.64
N GLN A 86 -8.55 -7.90 -31.51
CA GLN A 86 -7.17 -8.34 -31.26
C GLN A 86 -6.82 -9.58 -32.10
N PRO A 87 -5.54 -9.80 -32.45
CA PRO A 87 -4.40 -8.91 -32.24
C PRO A 87 -4.37 -7.75 -33.26
N SER A 88 -3.88 -6.58 -32.86
CA SER A 88 -3.67 -5.45 -33.79
C SER A 88 -2.52 -4.52 -33.32
N LEU A 89 -2.28 -3.43 -34.06
CA LEU A 89 -1.27 -2.43 -33.77
C LEU A 89 -1.77 -1.42 -32.73
N LEU A 90 -0.89 -0.98 -31.82
CA LEU A 90 -1.18 0.03 -30.79
C LEU A 90 -1.81 1.31 -31.36
N GLU A 91 -1.41 1.71 -32.56
CA GLU A 91 -1.87 2.94 -33.22
C GLU A 91 -3.34 2.87 -33.66
N GLN A 92 -3.90 1.66 -33.80
CA GLN A 92 -5.30 1.43 -34.14
C GLN A 92 -6.22 1.45 -32.91
N PHE A 93 -5.63 1.51 -31.71
CA PHE A 93 -6.37 1.66 -30.47
C PHE A 93 -6.37 3.11 -29.99
N SER A 94 -7.45 3.51 -29.34
CA SER A 94 -7.62 4.81 -28.70
C SER A 94 -8.03 4.63 -27.26
N LEU A 95 -7.42 5.41 -26.37
CA LEU A 95 -7.77 5.45 -24.95
C LEU A 95 -8.67 6.68 -24.68
N ARG A 96 -9.75 6.47 -23.94
CA ARG A 96 -10.57 7.55 -23.37
C ARG A 96 -10.47 7.53 -21.86
N LEU A 97 -10.56 8.71 -21.25
CA LEU A 97 -10.56 8.88 -19.80
C LEU A 97 -11.83 9.62 -19.40
N LEU A 98 -12.74 8.91 -18.73
CA LEU A 98 -13.93 9.48 -18.10
C LEU A 98 -13.66 9.62 -16.61
N TYR A 99 -13.83 10.82 -16.06
CA TYR A 99 -13.66 11.10 -14.65
C TYR A 99 -15.00 11.46 -14.00
N LYS A 100 -15.44 10.63 -13.06
CA LYS A 100 -16.59 10.92 -12.19
C LYS A 100 -16.07 11.50 -10.89
N ARG A 101 -16.51 12.71 -10.55
CA ARG A 101 -15.98 13.51 -9.44
C ARG A 101 -16.57 13.17 -8.07
N GLY A 102 -17.41 12.13 -7.99
CA GLY A 102 -18.02 11.65 -6.75
C GLY A 102 -19.42 11.11 -6.96
N PHE A 103 -20.10 10.75 -5.87
CA PHE A 103 -21.47 10.23 -5.92
C PHE A 103 -22.49 11.19 -6.56
N SER A 104 -22.30 12.51 -6.40
CA SER A 104 -23.18 13.53 -6.96
C SER A 104 -23.00 13.76 -8.47
N ASP A 105 -22.04 13.07 -9.10
CA ASP A 105 -21.71 13.19 -10.51
C ASP A 105 -22.06 11.87 -11.24
N PRO A 106 -23.33 11.69 -11.64
CA PRO A 106 -23.80 10.43 -12.21
C PRO A 106 -23.25 10.19 -13.62
N ASP A 107 -22.94 11.23 -14.36
CA ASP A 107 -22.55 11.14 -15.77
C ASP A 107 -21.02 11.17 -15.95
N GLY A 108 -20.31 11.93 -15.11
CA GLY A 108 -18.88 12.14 -15.26
C GLY A 108 -18.52 13.06 -16.43
N GLU A 109 -17.23 13.32 -16.57
CA GLU A 109 -16.67 14.18 -17.61
C GLU A 109 -15.53 13.47 -18.35
N TYR A 110 -15.61 13.39 -19.68
CA TYR A 110 -14.49 12.92 -20.47
C TYR A 110 -13.39 13.98 -20.52
N LEU A 111 -12.19 13.61 -20.10
CA LEU A 111 -11.06 14.53 -20.01
C LEU A 111 -10.18 14.47 -21.27
N GLN A 112 -9.71 15.63 -21.71
CA GLN A 112 -8.84 15.76 -22.86
C GLN A 112 -7.38 15.47 -22.49
N PHE A 113 -6.77 14.47 -23.12
CA PHE A 113 -5.33 14.25 -22.98
C PHE A 113 -4.55 15.42 -23.62
N PRO A 114 -3.56 16.03 -22.92
CA PRO A 114 -2.80 17.17 -23.46
C PRO A 114 -2.09 16.87 -24.77
N ILE A 115 -1.55 15.65 -24.92
CA ILE A 115 -0.86 15.20 -26.15
C ILE A 115 -1.80 15.07 -27.37
N CYS A 116 -3.11 15.01 -27.13
CA CYS A 116 -4.14 14.89 -28.15
C CYS A 116 -5.08 16.10 -28.14
N SER A 117 -4.57 17.31 -27.92
CA SER A 117 -5.39 18.54 -27.88
C SER A 117 -6.02 18.92 -29.23
N ASP A 118 -5.59 18.30 -30.32
CA ASP A 118 -6.04 18.51 -31.70
C ASP A 118 -7.36 17.78 -32.04
N ARG A 119 -7.94 17.02 -31.10
CA ARG A 119 -9.08 16.10 -31.33
C ARG A 119 -10.05 16.14 -30.17
N PRO A 120 -11.34 15.86 -30.41
CA PRO A 120 -12.34 15.83 -29.35
C PRO A 120 -12.08 14.67 -28.38
N TYR A 121 -12.26 14.92 -27.08
CA TYR A 121 -12.14 13.92 -26.01
C TYR A 121 -12.99 12.66 -26.26
N THR A 122 -14.14 12.80 -26.93
CA THR A 122 -15.04 11.68 -27.27
C THR A 122 -14.44 10.73 -28.30
N SER A 123 -13.45 11.16 -29.09
CA SER A 123 -12.74 10.28 -30.02
C SER A 123 -11.65 9.46 -29.32
N GLY A 124 -11.19 9.92 -28.15
CA GLY A 124 -10.05 9.37 -27.44
C GLY A 124 -8.70 9.82 -28.01
N CYS A 125 -7.63 9.32 -27.41
CA CYS A 125 -6.26 9.59 -27.82
C CYS A 125 -5.60 8.29 -28.30
N PRO A 126 -4.92 8.28 -29.46
CA PRO A 126 -4.21 7.10 -29.93
C PRO A 126 -3.29 6.52 -28.85
N LEU A 127 -3.37 5.21 -28.65
CA LEU A 127 -2.74 4.55 -27.50
C LEU A 127 -1.22 4.70 -27.53
N ASN A 128 -0.60 4.67 -28.71
CA ASN A 128 0.83 4.91 -28.88
C ASN A 128 1.28 6.29 -28.35
N LEU A 129 0.47 7.33 -28.54
CA LEU A 129 0.75 8.67 -28.03
C LEU A 129 0.62 8.71 -26.50
N VAL A 130 -0.43 8.10 -25.95
CA VAL A 130 -0.60 8.01 -24.50
C VAL A 130 0.58 7.26 -23.86
N MET A 131 0.98 6.12 -24.42
CA MET A 131 2.13 5.36 -23.94
C MET A 131 3.42 6.19 -23.98
N LYS A 132 3.64 6.97 -25.03
CA LYS A 132 4.79 7.87 -25.14
C LYS A 132 4.78 8.97 -24.07
N GLN A 133 3.59 9.48 -23.70
CA GLN A 133 3.47 10.45 -22.60
C GLN A 133 3.81 9.82 -21.24
N LEU A 134 3.39 8.57 -21.01
CA LEU A 134 3.59 7.86 -19.75
C LEU A 134 5.01 7.27 -19.59
N GLU A 135 5.71 6.98 -20.69
CA GLU A 135 7.05 6.39 -20.72
C GLU A 135 8.04 6.93 -19.68
N PRO A 136 8.23 8.26 -19.51
CA PRO A 136 9.17 8.77 -18.50
C PRO A 136 8.76 8.48 -17.05
N LEU A 137 7.49 8.20 -16.81
CA LEU A 137 6.92 7.95 -15.49
C LEU A 137 6.92 6.46 -15.11
N LEU A 138 7.17 5.56 -16.06
CA LEU A 138 7.15 4.12 -15.80
C LEU A 138 8.31 3.72 -14.90
N LEU A 139 8.01 2.90 -13.90
CA LEU A 139 8.98 2.32 -12.98
C LEU A 139 8.76 0.82 -12.93
N ASP A 140 9.77 0.04 -13.35
CA ASP A 140 9.72 -1.41 -13.23
C ASP A 140 9.63 -1.80 -11.75
N PRO A 141 8.72 -2.72 -11.35
CA PRO A 141 8.64 -3.21 -9.98
C PRO A 141 10.00 -3.68 -9.41
N ALA A 142 10.87 -4.26 -10.24
CA ALA A 142 12.20 -4.70 -9.84
C ALA A 142 13.13 -3.52 -9.46
N ASP A 143 12.92 -2.36 -10.08
CA ASP A 143 13.73 -1.15 -9.86
C ASP A 143 13.15 -0.22 -8.79
N PHE A 144 11.96 -0.53 -8.25
CA PHE A 144 11.27 0.35 -7.30
C PHE A 144 12.12 0.68 -6.06
N GLN A 145 12.75 -0.34 -5.45
CA GLN A 145 13.55 -0.16 -4.24
C GLN A 145 14.81 0.70 -4.51
N SER A 146 15.49 0.47 -5.62
CA SER A 146 16.70 1.23 -5.98
C SER A 146 16.37 2.68 -6.33
N ALA A 147 15.24 2.91 -7.00
CA ALA A 147 14.74 4.25 -7.29
C ALA A 147 14.40 5.04 -6.01
N CYS A 148 13.77 4.39 -5.03
CA CYS A 148 13.48 5.02 -3.74
C CYS A 148 14.76 5.36 -2.94
N ALA A 149 15.76 4.48 -2.97
CA ALA A 149 17.04 4.70 -2.30
C ALA A 149 17.85 5.86 -2.91
N ALA A 150 17.67 6.16 -4.19
CA ALA A 150 18.36 7.26 -4.86
C ALA A 150 17.84 8.65 -4.43
N VAL A 151 16.55 8.75 -4.08
CA VAL A 151 15.91 10.02 -3.67
C VAL A 151 15.99 10.22 -2.16
N GLY A 152 15.84 9.15 -1.39
CA GLY A 152 16.13 9.13 0.03
C GLY A 152 17.63 9.07 0.23
N GLY A 153 18.32 10.22 0.18
CA GLY A 153 19.74 10.32 0.51
C GLY A 153 20.08 9.38 1.68
N THR A 154 20.97 8.43 1.40
CA THR A 154 21.32 7.19 2.12
C THR A 154 21.87 7.40 3.55
N ARG A 155 21.43 8.44 4.26
CA ARG A 155 21.94 8.81 5.58
C ARG A 155 20.86 9.13 6.60
N PHE A 156 19.64 9.54 6.21
CA PHE A 156 18.62 9.93 7.17
C PHE A 156 17.68 8.78 7.56
N MET A 157 17.19 8.00 6.60
CA MET A 157 16.29 6.86 6.89
C MET A 157 17.03 5.68 7.54
N ASP A 158 18.28 5.39 7.16
CA ASP A 158 19.11 4.40 7.87
C ASP A 158 19.36 4.82 9.32
N ALA A 159 19.60 6.11 9.59
CA ALA A 159 19.76 6.62 10.94
C ALA A 159 18.45 6.56 11.74
N VAL A 160 17.31 6.84 11.14
CA VAL A 160 16.00 6.76 11.81
C VAL A 160 15.62 5.30 12.08
N GLN A 161 15.82 4.38 11.13
CA GLN A 161 15.53 2.96 11.34
C GLN A 161 16.50 2.32 12.36
N TYR A 162 17.75 2.77 12.40
CA TYR A 162 18.72 2.41 13.43
C TYR A 162 18.32 2.97 14.81
N VAL A 163 17.92 4.24 14.90
CA VAL A 163 17.49 4.87 16.16
C VAL A 163 16.16 4.28 16.66
N VAL A 164 15.20 3.99 15.79
CA VAL A 164 13.89 3.40 16.17
C VAL A 164 14.06 1.94 16.58
N SER A 165 14.90 1.15 15.89
CA SER A 165 15.21 -0.22 16.30
C SER A 165 15.99 -0.27 17.61
N TYR A 166 16.92 0.66 17.83
CA TYR A 166 17.72 0.73 19.05
C TYR A 166 16.93 1.32 20.23
N SER A 167 15.97 2.21 19.98
CA SER A 167 15.16 2.88 21.02
C SER A 167 14.02 2.00 21.52
N THR A 168 13.43 1.14 20.69
CA THR A 168 12.30 0.29 21.13
C THR A 168 12.74 -1.03 21.77
N SER A 169 13.82 -1.65 21.27
CA SER A 169 14.30 -2.96 21.73
C SER A 169 14.64 -3.07 23.23
N PRO A 170 15.43 -2.16 23.86
CA PRO A 170 15.81 -2.32 25.26
C PRO A 170 14.65 -2.07 26.23
N PHE A 171 13.70 -1.18 25.89
CA PHE A 171 12.54 -0.91 26.74
C PHE A 171 11.59 -2.11 26.82
N PHE A 172 11.31 -2.80 25.71
CA PHE A 172 10.50 -4.01 25.73
C PHE A 172 11.17 -5.14 26.53
N ILE A 173 12.49 -5.31 26.41
CA ILE A 173 13.24 -6.31 27.18
C ILE A 173 13.20 -6.00 28.68
N LEU A 174 13.38 -4.73 29.09
CA LEU A 174 13.29 -4.32 30.48
C LEU A 174 11.89 -4.53 31.08
N ILE A 175 10.84 -4.22 30.33
CA ILE A 175 9.45 -4.48 30.74
C ILE A 175 9.25 -5.99 30.96
N MET A 176 9.68 -6.83 30.01
CA MET A 176 9.54 -8.29 30.14
C MET A 176 10.31 -8.85 31.35
N LEU A 177 11.54 -8.39 31.59
CA LEU A 177 12.32 -8.81 32.77
C LEU A 177 11.67 -8.36 34.09
N SER A 178 11.11 -7.14 34.12
CA SER A 178 10.39 -6.65 35.30
C SER A 178 9.14 -7.48 35.60
N CYS A 179 8.37 -7.86 34.57
CA CYS A 179 7.21 -8.73 34.72
C CYS A 179 7.60 -10.12 35.27
N VAL A 180 8.69 -10.70 34.77
CA VAL A 180 9.19 -11.99 35.26
C VAL A 180 9.61 -11.90 36.74
N LEU A 181 10.31 -10.83 37.14
CA LEU A 181 10.70 -10.60 38.54
C LEU A 181 9.49 -10.46 39.46
N VAL A 182 8.46 -9.72 39.04
CA VAL A 182 7.21 -9.58 39.81
C VAL A 182 6.54 -10.95 39.97
N MET A 183 6.45 -11.75 38.91
CA MET A 183 5.86 -13.09 38.98
C MET A 183 6.65 -14.03 39.90
N LEU A 184 7.98 -13.97 39.90
CA LEU A 184 8.82 -14.73 40.82
C LEU A 184 8.63 -14.28 42.27
N CYS A 185 8.53 -12.97 42.53
CA CYS A 185 8.22 -12.44 43.86
C CYS A 185 6.84 -12.88 44.36
N LEU A 186 5.81 -12.84 43.51
CA LEU A 186 4.46 -13.27 43.87
C LEU A 186 4.39 -14.77 44.17
N THR A 187 5.07 -15.60 43.37
CA THR A 187 5.14 -17.05 43.65
C THR A 187 5.91 -17.34 44.93
N TRP A 188 7.02 -16.65 45.18
CA TRP A 188 7.78 -16.78 46.43
C TRP A 188 6.94 -16.36 47.65
N LEU A 189 6.23 -15.23 47.58
CA LEU A 189 5.32 -14.78 48.64
C LEU A 189 4.21 -15.79 48.89
N PHE A 190 3.64 -16.37 47.83
CA PHE A 190 2.61 -17.40 47.95
C PHE A 190 3.14 -18.67 48.62
N ILE A 191 4.34 -19.12 48.25
CA ILE A 191 5.03 -20.26 48.89
C ILE A 191 5.33 -19.95 50.35
N TYR A 192 5.85 -18.76 50.65
CA TYR A 192 6.15 -18.33 52.01
C TYR A 192 4.90 -18.26 52.90
N GLN A 193 3.79 -17.71 52.38
CA GLN A 193 2.51 -17.68 53.09
C GLN A 193 1.98 -19.10 53.33
N ARG A 194 2.10 -20.01 52.36
CA ARG A 194 1.73 -21.42 52.51
C ARG A 194 2.59 -22.13 53.56
N TYR A 195 3.91 -21.88 53.57
CA TYR A 195 4.83 -22.43 54.56
C TYR A 195 4.47 -21.93 55.97
N LYS A 196 4.28 -20.61 56.13
CA LYS A 196 3.89 -20.00 57.40
C LYS A 196 2.53 -20.49 57.90
N SER A 197 1.54 -20.65 57.01
CA SER A 197 0.22 -21.17 57.35
C SER A 197 0.28 -22.65 57.80
N ARG A 198 1.08 -23.49 57.12
CA ARG A 198 1.34 -24.87 57.56
C ARG A 198 2.05 -24.94 58.90
N ALA A 199 3.08 -24.11 59.13
CA ALA A 199 3.77 -24.05 60.42
C ALA A 199 2.81 -23.65 61.55
N ARG A 200 1.96 -22.64 61.33
CA ARG A 200 0.95 -22.21 62.30
C ARG A 200 -0.10 -23.30 62.58
N ASN A 201 -0.56 -24.02 61.56
CA ASN A 201 -1.48 -25.15 61.76
C ASN A 201 -0.83 -26.33 62.48
N SER A 202 0.47 -26.57 62.30
CA SER A 202 1.19 -27.63 63.03
C SER A 202 1.34 -27.33 64.53
N GLU A 203 1.48 -26.06 64.91
CA GLU A 203 1.47 -25.66 66.32
C GLU A 203 0.08 -25.76 66.95
N VAL A 204 -0.97 -25.37 66.22
CA VAL A 204 -2.37 -25.54 66.69
C VAL A 204 -2.72 -27.01 66.91
N PHE A 205 -2.26 -27.93 66.03
CA PHE A 205 -2.44 -29.37 66.23
C PHE A 205 -1.66 -29.93 67.44
N ARG A 206 -0.45 -29.41 67.73
CA ARG A 206 0.28 -29.77 68.97
C ARG A 206 -0.42 -29.27 70.24
N PHE A 207 -0.99 -28.07 70.22
CA PHE A 207 -1.77 -27.56 71.35
C PHE A 207 -3.08 -28.32 71.57
N ALA A 208 -3.77 -28.74 70.50
CA ALA A 208 -4.98 -29.56 70.61
C ALA A 208 -4.72 -30.96 71.17
N GLN A 209 -3.56 -31.57 70.88
CA GLN A 209 -3.17 -32.86 71.48
C GLN A 209 -2.84 -32.77 72.97
N LEU A 210 -2.41 -31.62 73.47
CA LEU A 210 -2.07 -31.42 74.89
C LEU A 210 -3.30 -31.18 75.80
N HIS A 211 -4.50 -31.03 75.23
CA HIS A 211 -5.74 -30.83 75.98
C HIS A 211 -6.73 -32.01 75.92
N SER A 212 -6.41 -33.08 75.18
CA SER A 212 -7.24 -34.30 75.12
C SER A 212 -6.83 -35.38 76.14
N THR A 213 -5.90 -35.07 77.05
CA THR A 213 -5.48 -35.95 78.15
C THR A 213 -5.57 -35.20 79.48
N ALA A 214 -6.79 -34.94 79.92
CA ALA A 214 -7.12 -34.57 81.30
C ALA A 214 -8.43 -35.28 81.67
#